data_AF-A0A521YDC1-F1
#
_entry.id   AF-A0A521YDC1-F1
#
_cell.length_a   1.000
_cell.length_b   1.000
_cell.length_c   1.000
_cell.angle_alpha   90.00
_cell.angle_beta   90.00
_cell.angle_gamma   90.00
#
_symmetry.space_group_name_H-M   'P 1'
#
loop_
_entity.id
_entity.type
_entity.pdbx_description
1 polymer ?
#
loop_
_entity_poly.entity_id
_entity_poly.type
_entity_poly.pdbx_seq_one_letter_code
_entity_poly.pdbx_strand_id
1 'polypeptide(L)'
;ELRPQDFFDVALMAELGQLKKGITSFAVGARHDLIYPFEERLAEGAVEVEVLGQGSLAERIRCARAGIAAFYTPVGPGTDVAKGKEVRDFNGIPHVLETALHADFALIRAWKADRYGNLIYRGPRTFNETMAGAARITIAEVDEVVPLGDLKPDQVHTAGVYVQRVVVRPTVPVTSWQTPQ
;
A
#
# COMPACT_ATOMS: atom_id res chain seq x y z
N GLU A 1 12.93 -24.26 -9.15
CA GLU A 1 13.69 -22.99 -9.14
C GLU A 1 12.71 -21.85 -9.30
N LEU A 2 12.40 -21.17 -8.19
CA LEU A 2 11.63 -19.93 -8.20
C LEU A 2 12.46 -18.91 -8.98
N ARG A 3 12.02 -18.49 -10.17
CA ARG A 3 12.80 -17.60 -11.03
C ARG A 3 12.59 -16.13 -10.62
N PRO A 4 13.66 -15.31 -10.47
CA PRO A 4 13.57 -13.88 -10.14
C PRO A 4 13.08 -12.94 -11.26
N GLN A 5 12.38 -13.43 -12.29
CA GLN A 5 12.06 -12.61 -13.49
C GLN A 5 10.60 -12.20 -13.62
N ASP A 6 9.66 -12.84 -12.90
CA ASP A 6 8.23 -12.69 -13.19
C ASP A 6 7.38 -12.09 -12.05
N PHE A 7 7.90 -12.00 -10.81
CA PHE A 7 7.14 -11.44 -9.69
C PHE A 7 8.00 -10.54 -8.79
N PHE A 8 7.72 -9.24 -8.80
CA PHE A 8 8.28 -8.26 -7.86
C PHE A 8 7.13 -7.60 -7.09
N ASP A 9 6.70 -8.16 -5.95
CA ASP A 9 5.77 -7.55 -4.97
C ASP A 9 5.14 -8.64 -4.06
N VAL A 10 3.91 -8.39 -3.60
CA VAL A 10 3.03 -9.28 -2.84
C VAL A 10 2.74 -10.62 -3.54
N ALA A 11 2.92 -10.76 -4.86
CA ALA A 11 2.75 -12.02 -5.57
C ALA A 11 3.74 -13.09 -5.10
N LEU A 12 5.00 -12.72 -4.81
CA LEU A 12 5.98 -13.64 -4.24
C LEU A 12 5.57 -14.10 -2.83
N MET A 13 5.01 -13.19 -2.02
CA MET A 13 4.47 -13.57 -0.71
C MET A 13 3.30 -14.56 -0.84
N ALA A 14 2.45 -14.39 -1.85
CA ALA A 14 1.37 -15.33 -2.14
C ALA A 14 1.91 -16.71 -2.55
N GLU A 15 2.89 -16.74 -3.46
CA GLU A 15 3.53 -17.98 -3.93
C GLU A 15 4.19 -18.74 -2.77
N LEU A 16 4.87 -18.02 -1.87
CA LEU A 16 5.50 -18.59 -0.68
C LEU A 16 4.52 -18.93 0.45
N GLY A 17 3.22 -18.71 0.27
CA GLY A 17 2.20 -19.00 1.29
C GLY A 17 2.29 -18.10 2.53
N GLN A 18 2.80 -16.88 2.37
CA GLN A 18 2.99 -15.90 3.44
C GLN A 18 1.83 -14.93 3.59
N LEU A 19 0.76 -15.09 2.80
CA LEU A 19 -0.46 -14.29 2.88
C LEU A 19 -1.59 -15.10 3.48
N LYS A 20 -2.40 -14.44 4.32
CA LYS A 20 -3.67 -14.97 4.82
C LYS A 20 -4.87 -14.17 4.30
N LYS A 21 -4.70 -12.87 4.10
CA LYS A 21 -5.76 -11.96 3.65
C LYS A 21 -5.19 -10.82 2.80
N GLY A 22 -5.86 -10.48 1.71
CA GLY A 22 -5.62 -9.26 0.92
C GLY A 22 -6.77 -8.26 1.09
N ILE A 23 -6.43 -6.98 1.28
CA ILE A 23 -7.39 -5.86 1.21
C ILE A 23 -6.98 -5.01 0.01
N THR A 24 -7.77 -5.04 -1.06
CA THR A 24 -7.37 -4.48 -2.35
C THR A 24 -8.55 -3.88 -3.11
N SER A 25 -8.27 -2.95 -4.02
CA SER A 25 -9.26 -2.47 -4.98
C SER A 25 -9.34 -3.31 -6.25
N PHE A 26 -8.33 -4.15 -6.50
CA PHE A 26 -8.28 -5.06 -7.64
C PHE A 26 -7.48 -6.29 -7.22
N ALA A 27 -8.12 -7.45 -7.19
CA ALA A 27 -7.56 -8.68 -6.61
C ALA A 27 -7.00 -9.66 -7.65
N VAL A 28 -7.17 -9.36 -8.93
CA VAL A 28 -6.68 -10.15 -10.07
C VAL A 28 -5.63 -9.35 -10.82
N GLY A 29 -4.79 -9.98 -11.61
CA GLY A 29 -3.81 -9.28 -12.42
C GLY A 29 -4.41 -8.67 -13.69
N ALA A 30 -3.67 -7.73 -14.27
CA ALA A 30 -4.12 -6.98 -15.44
C ALA A 30 -4.14 -7.81 -16.75
N ARG A 31 -3.49 -8.98 -16.74
CA ARG A 31 -3.42 -9.90 -17.88
C ARG A 31 -4.34 -11.09 -17.66
N HIS A 32 -5.44 -11.14 -18.42
CA HIS A 32 -6.43 -12.21 -18.30
C HIS A 32 -5.94 -13.58 -18.77
N ASP A 33 -4.81 -13.64 -19.48
CA ASP A 33 -4.19 -14.88 -19.95
C ASP A 33 -3.24 -15.51 -18.93
N LEU A 34 -3.03 -14.87 -17.77
CA LEU A 34 -2.18 -15.35 -16.70
C LEU A 34 -2.99 -15.50 -15.42
N ILE A 35 -2.73 -16.59 -14.68
CA ILE A 35 -3.21 -16.75 -13.31
C ILE A 35 -2.07 -16.32 -12.39
N TYR A 36 -2.34 -15.33 -11.55
CA TYR A 36 -1.36 -14.81 -10.60
C TYR A 36 -1.36 -15.65 -9.32
N PRO A 37 -0.22 -15.77 -8.60
CA PRO A 37 -0.16 -16.59 -7.39
C PRO A 37 -1.24 -16.26 -6.34
N PHE A 38 -1.61 -14.99 -6.19
CA PHE A 38 -2.71 -14.61 -5.29
C PHE A 38 -4.06 -15.18 -5.72
N GLU A 39 -4.35 -15.19 -7.03
CA GLU A 39 -5.60 -15.72 -7.58
C GLU A 39 -5.70 -17.22 -7.41
N GLU A 40 -4.60 -17.94 -7.65
CA GLU A 40 -4.51 -19.38 -7.43
C GLU A 40 -4.82 -19.71 -5.96
N ARG A 41 -4.16 -19.03 -5.01
CA ARG A 41 -4.40 -19.22 -3.58
C ARG A 41 -5.81 -18.84 -3.13
N LEU A 42 -6.41 -17.83 -3.77
CA LEU A 42 -7.80 -17.44 -3.51
C LEU A 42 -8.77 -18.53 -4.00
N ALA A 43 -8.54 -19.08 -5.19
CA ALA A 43 -9.37 -20.16 -5.76
C ALA A 43 -9.30 -21.46 -4.93
N GLU A 44 -8.14 -21.73 -4.31
CA GLU A 44 -7.93 -22.83 -3.38
C GLU A 44 -8.56 -22.59 -1.99
N GLY A 45 -9.01 -21.36 -1.70
CA GLY A 45 -9.49 -20.96 -0.38
C GLY A 45 -8.38 -20.80 0.68
N ALA A 46 -7.11 -20.72 0.26
CA ALA A 46 -5.96 -20.55 1.14
C ALA A 46 -5.78 -19.10 1.61
N VAL A 47 -6.34 -18.13 0.89
CA VAL A 47 -6.25 -16.68 1.18
C VAL A 47 -7.63 -16.04 1.12
N GLU A 48 -7.92 -15.15 2.05
CA GLU A 48 -9.13 -14.32 2.05
C GLU A 48 -8.93 -13.03 1.24
N VAL A 49 -10.00 -12.50 0.65
CA VAL A 49 -9.96 -11.19 -0.01
C VAL A 49 -11.09 -10.28 0.47
N GLU A 50 -10.74 -9.03 0.73
CA GLU A 50 -11.68 -7.93 0.94
C GLU A 50 -11.50 -6.93 -0.20
N VAL A 51 -12.53 -6.76 -1.02
CA VAL A 51 -12.53 -5.84 -2.16
C VAL A 51 -13.32 -4.58 -1.82
N LEU A 52 -12.76 -3.42 -2.13
CA LEU A 52 -13.40 -2.12 -1.96
C LEU A 52 -12.96 -1.13 -3.05
N GLY A 53 -13.69 -0.05 -3.25
CA GLY A 53 -13.30 0.97 -4.23
C GLY A 53 -11.92 1.55 -3.92
N GLN A 54 -11.10 1.82 -4.95
CA GLN A 54 -9.74 2.37 -4.80
C GLN A 54 -9.71 3.67 -3.99
N GLY A 55 -10.68 4.55 -4.21
CA GLY A 55 -10.84 5.79 -3.43
C GLY A 55 -11.12 5.50 -1.96
N SER A 56 -12.02 4.56 -1.65
CA SER A 56 -12.30 4.13 -0.28
C SER A 56 -11.07 3.50 0.36
N LEU A 57 -10.29 2.68 -0.36
CA LEU A 57 -9.03 2.11 0.16
C LEU A 57 -8.03 3.21 0.51
N ALA A 58 -7.81 4.17 -0.39
CA ALA A 58 -6.94 5.31 -0.13
C ALA A 58 -7.42 6.13 1.07
N GLU A 59 -8.72 6.36 1.19
CA GLU A 59 -9.30 7.15 2.27
C GLU A 59 -9.26 6.43 3.62
N ARG A 60 -9.42 5.09 3.65
CA ARG A 60 -9.21 4.29 4.87
C ARG A 60 -7.77 4.42 5.38
N ILE A 61 -6.78 4.37 4.48
CA ILE A 61 -5.36 4.54 4.84
C ILE A 61 -5.10 5.99 5.30
N ARG A 62 -5.64 6.98 4.59
CA ARG A 62 -5.52 8.39 4.99
C ARG A 62 -6.14 8.66 6.36
N CYS A 63 -7.31 8.08 6.64
CA CYS A 63 -7.98 8.19 7.93
C CYS A 63 -7.12 7.61 9.06
N ALA A 64 -6.46 6.48 8.83
CA ALA A 64 -5.53 5.88 9.79
C ALA A 64 -4.37 6.83 10.13
N ARG A 65 -3.76 7.46 9.12
CA ARG A 65 -2.71 8.48 9.31
C ARG A 65 -3.22 9.70 10.08
N ALA A 66 -4.45 10.12 9.81
CA ALA A 66 -5.03 11.33 10.38
C ALA A 66 -5.66 11.13 11.78
N GLY A 67 -5.74 9.88 12.28
CA GLY A 67 -6.44 9.58 13.54
C GLY A 67 -7.97 9.69 13.43
N ILE A 68 -8.53 9.56 12.22
CA ILE A 68 -9.97 9.56 11.98
C ILE A 68 -10.45 8.10 12.03
N ALA A 69 -11.35 7.76 12.93
CA ALA A 69 -11.75 6.36 13.13
C ALA A 69 -12.53 5.76 11.94
N ALA A 70 -13.41 6.54 11.32
CA ALA A 70 -14.27 6.10 10.24
C ALA A 70 -14.79 7.28 9.41
N PHE A 71 -15.25 7.00 8.19
CA PHE A 71 -15.87 7.97 7.30
C PHE A 71 -17.01 7.33 6.49
N TYR A 72 -17.96 8.13 6.03
CA TYR A 72 -19.01 7.69 5.10
C TYR A 72 -18.61 8.00 3.66
N THR A 73 -18.86 7.07 2.75
CA THR A 73 -18.59 7.24 1.31
C THR A 73 -19.77 6.77 0.46
N PRO A 74 -20.12 7.47 -0.63
CA PRO A 74 -21.17 7.03 -1.55
C PRO A 74 -20.73 5.86 -2.44
N VAL A 75 -19.50 5.35 -2.27
CA VAL A 75 -18.94 4.24 -3.05
C VAL A 75 -19.31 2.90 -2.39
N GLY A 76 -20.06 2.06 -3.09
CA GLY A 76 -20.41 0.71 -2.64
C GLY A 76 -21.87 0.45 -2.21
N PRO A 77 -22.74 1.43 -1.84
CA PRO A 77 -24.15 1.16 -1.55
C PRO A 77 -24.82 0.36 -2.67
N GLY A 78 -25.62 -0.64 -2.29
CA GLY A 78 -26.30 -1.52 -3.25
C GLY A 78 -25.41 -2.58 -3.91
N THR A 79 -24.13 -2.70 -3.52
CA THR A 79 -23.21 -3.72 -4.00
C THR A 79 -22.73 -4.64 -2.87
N ASP A 80 -21.99 -5.69 -3.21
CA ASP A 80 -21.41 -6.61 -2.22
C ASP A 80 -20.46 -5.93 -1.23
N VAL A 81 -19.85 -4.80 -1.60
CA VAL A 81 -18.97 -4.00 -0.72
C VAL A 81 -19.71 -3.49 0.52
N ALA A 82 -21.01 -3.24 0.42
CA ALA A 82 -21.84 -2.73 1.51
C ALA A 82 -22.36 -3.83 2.47
N LYS A 83 -22.19 -5.12 2.14
CA LYS A 83 -22.72 -6.22 2.95
C LYS A 83 -22.12 -6.19 4.36
N GLY A 84 -22.98 -6.15 5.37
CA GLY A 84 -22.58 -6.12 6.77
C GLY A 84 -22.02 -4.78 7.26
N LYS A 85 -22.01 -3.73 6.43
CA LYS A 85 -21.58 -2.38 6.81
C LYS A 85 -22.79 -1.49 7.12
N GLU A 86 -22.59 -0.50 7.99
CA GLU A 86 -23.61 0.52 8.22
C GLU A 86 -23.81 1.37 6.96
N VAL A 87 -25.07 1.63 6.60
CA VAL A 87 -25.43 2.54 5.52
C VAL A 87 -26.28 3.67 6.10
N ARG A 88 -25.91 4.92 5.79
CA ARG A 88 -26.64 6.11 6.21
C ARG A 88 -26.97 6.98 5.02
N ASP A 89 -28.18 7.55 5.02
CA ASP A 89 -28.58 8.54 4.02
C ASP A 89 -28.04 9.92 4.38
N PHE A 90 -27.45 10.59 3.39
CA PHE A 90 -27.11 12.01 3.47
C PHE A 90 -27.69 12.70 2.24
N ASN A 91 -28.73 13.52 2.45
CA ASN A 91 -29.40 14.29 1.40
C ASN A 91 -29.95 13.42 0.25
N GLY A 92 -30.52 12.26 0.56
CA GLY A 92 -31.06 11.32 -0.42
C GLY A 92 -30.01 10.45 -1.11
N ILE A 93 -28.75 10.52 -0.68
CA ILE A 93 -27.66 9.69 -1.21
C ILE A 93 -27.22 8.70 -0.11
N PRO A 94 -27.35 7.38 -0.33
CA PRO A 94 -26.86 6.40 0.61
C PRO A 94 -25.33 6.39 0.65
N HIS A 95 -24.75 6.29 1.83
CA HIS A 95 -23.32 6.18 2.04
C HIS A 95 -22.99 5.01 2.96
N VAL A 96 -21.94 4.27 2.63
CA VAL A 96 -21.40 3.16 3.43
C VAL A 96 -20.40 3.71 4.44
N LEU A 97 -20.46 3.24 5.69
CA LEU A 97 -19.44 3.48 6.70
C LEU A 97 -18.21 2.62 6.43
N GLU A 98 -17.05 3.25 6.23
CA GLU A 98 -15.74 2.61 6.14
C GLU A 98 -14.88 2.99 7.34
N THR A 99 -14.07 2.07 7.83
CA THR A 99 -13.19 2.27 8.99
C THR A 99 -11.74 2.44 8.58
N ALA A 100 -10.98 3.22 9.34
CA ALA A 100 -9.56 3.43 9.11
C ALA A 100 -8.79 2.11 8.98
N LEU A 101 -7.85 2.07 8.03
CA LEU A 101 -6.99 0.91 7.79
C LEU A 101 -5.61 1.15 8.39
N HIS A 102 -5.41 0.66 9.61
CA HIS A 102 -4.11 0.69 10.30
C HIS A 102 -3.27 -0.54 9.94
N ALA A 103 -1.95 -0.36 9.91
CA ALA A 103 -1.00 -1.44 9.72
C ALA A 103 0.16 -1.38 10.72
N ASP A 104 0.83 -2.51 10.95
CA ASP A 104 2.08 -2.53 11.71
C ASP A 104 3.23 -1.92 10.91
N PHE A 105 3.30 -2.25 9.63
CA PHE A 105 4.35 -1.80 8.72
C PHE A 105 3.76 -1.21 7.44
N ALA A 106 4.37 -0.13 6.96
CA ALA A 106 4.16 0.38 5.62
C ALA A 106 5.50 0.31 4.87
N LEU A 107 5.53 -0.46 3.79
CA LEU A 107 6.66 -0.52 2.87
C LEU A 107 6.35 0.41 1.71
N ILE A 108 7.14 1.48 1.54
CA ILE A 108 6.92 2.50 0.52
C ILE A 108 8.19 2.74 -0.30
N ARG A 109 8.02 3.30 -1.48
CA ARG A 109 9.09 3.68 -2.41
C ARG A 109 9.05 5.18 -2.69
N ALA A 110 10.20 5.85 -2.52
CA ALA A 110 10.38 7.25 -2.90
C ALA A 110 11.66 7.42 -3.73
N TRP A 111 11.86 8.58 -4.37
CA TRP A 111 13.06 8.83 -5.17
C TRP A 111 14.25 9.19 -4.27
N LYS A 112 14.13 10.25 -3.47
CA LYS A 112 15.20 10.70 -2.57
C LYS A 112 14.69 10.83 -1.15
N ALA A 113 15.60 10.63 -0.19
CA ALA A 113 15.39 10.98 1.20
C ALA A 113 16.52 11.87 1.73
N ASP A 114 16.27 12.63 2.80
CA ASP A 114 17.33 13.18 3.64
C ASP A 114 17.51 12.37 4.94
N ARG A 115 18.45 12.79 5.79
CA ARG A 115 18.74 12.12 7.08
C ARG A 115 17.60 12.17 8.10
N TYR A 116 16.58 13.00 7.90
CA TYR A 116 15.41 13.10 8.77
C TYR A 116 14.22 12.29 8.23
N GLY A 117 14.38 11.64 7.07
CA GLY A 117 13.33 10.86 6.42
C GLY A 117 12.39 11.69 5.56
N ASN A 118 12.70 12.97 5.27
CA ASN A 118 11.89 13.73 4.32
C ASN A 118 12.02 13.10 2.93
N LEU A 119 10.90 12.84 2.26
CA LEU A 119 10.88 12.15 0.98
C LEU A 119 10.42 13.04 -0.15
N ILE A 120 11.06 12.85 -1.31
CA ILE A 120 10.53 13.31 -2.59
C ILE A 120 10.36 12.15 -3.56
N TYR A 121 9.35 12.26 -4.42
CA TYR A 121 9.00 11.24 -5.41
C TYR A 121 9.27 11.76 -6.82
N ARG A 122 9.48 10.84 -7.77
CA ARG A 122 9.58 11.14 -9.20
C ARG A 122 8.47 10.39 -9.93
N GLY A 123 7.61 11.10 -10.65
CA GLY A 123 6.47 10.51 -11.35
C GLY A 123 5.28 10.19 -10.43
N PRO A 124 4.41 9.24 -10.83
CA PRO A 124 3.23 8.85 -10.05
C PRO A 124 3.61 8.30 -8.67
N ARG A 125 3.01 8.83 -7.61
CA ARG A 125 3.30 8.43 -6.22
C ARG A 125 2.44 7.25 -5.75
N THR A 126 1.32 7.02 -6.43
CA THR A 126 0.32 5.99 -6.11
C THR A 126 -0.06 6.04 -4.62
N PHE A 127 0.11 4.95 -3.88
CA PHE A 127 -0.22 4.84 -2.46
C PHE A 127 0.93 5.21 -1.52
N ASN A 128 2.15 5.43 -2.03
CA ASN A 128 3.34 5.58 -1.17
C ASN A 128 3.22 6.73 -0.18
N GLU A 129 2.74 7.89 -0.63
CA GLU A 129 2.52 9.07 0.23
C GLU A 129 1.35 8.86 1.19
N THR A 130 0.28 8.20 0.74
CA THR A 130 -0.92 7.93 1.55
C THR A 130 -0.61 6.94 2.67
N MET A 131 0.21 5.91 2.40
CA MET A 131 0.62 4.89 3.36
C MET A 131 1.62 5.40 4.40
N ALA A 132 2.40 6.43 4.07
CA ALA A 132 3.35 7.01 5.01
C ALA A 132 2.63 7.58 6.23
N GLY A 133 2.95 7.07 7.42
CA GLY A 133 2.30 7.45 8.67
C GLY A 133 0.94 6.79 8.94
N ALA A 134 0.43 5.93 8.05
CA ALA A 134 -0.76 5.10 8.30
C ALA A 134 -0.43 3.78 9.01
N ALA A 135 0.86 3.53 9.26
CA ALA A 135 1.37 2.35 9.95
C ALA A 135 2.22 2.74 11.17
N ARG A 136 2.41 1.80 12.10
CA ARG A 136 3.29 1.99 13.26
C ARG A 136 4.75 2.22 12.85
N ILE A 137 5.22 1.54 11.81
CA ILE A 137 6.55 1.69 11.24
C ILE A 137 6.46 1.82 9.70
N THR A 138 6.77 2.99 9.17
CA THR A 138 7.00 3.24 7.75
C THR A 138 8.47 3.06 7.41
N ILE A 139 8.73 2.20 6.43
CA ILE A 139 10.05 1.92 5.85
C ILE A 139 10.03 2.40 4.40
N ALA A 140 10.85 3.40 4.09
CA ALA A 140 10.98 3.97 2.75
C ALA A 140 12.23 3.42 2.06
N GLU A 141 12.05 2.66 0.99
CA GLU A 141 13.11 2.40 0.03
C GLU A 141 13.31 3.65 -0.86
N VAL A 142 14.56 4.07 -1.06
CA VAL A 142 14.92 5.23 -1.91
C VAL A 142 16.05 4.92 -2.87
N ASP A 143 16.13 5.66 -3.98
CA ASP A 143 17.29 5.56 -4.88
C ASP A 143 18.55 6.16 -4.26
N GLU A 144 18.40 7.26 -3.53
CA GLU A 144 19.52 7.96 -2.91
C GLU A 144 19.11 8.70 -1.63
N VAL A 145 20.03 8.76 -0.68
CA VAL A 145 19.96 9.67 0.46
C VAL A 145 20.84 10.86 0.16
N VAL A 146 20.26 12.07 0.17
CA VAL A 146 20.95 13.32 -0.14
C VAL A 146 21.38 14.07 1.12
N PRO A 147 22.42 14.90 1.04
CA PRO A 147 22.81 15.82 2.11
C PRO A 147 21.66 16.71 2.61
N LEU A 148 21.76 17.13 3.87
CA LEU A 148 20.80 18.05 4.47
C LEU A 148 20.82 19.40 3.72
N GLY A 149 19.65 19.89 3.32
CA GLY A 149 19.47 21.14 2.59
C GLY A 149 19.33 21.00 1.07
N ASP A 150 19.61 19.81 0.53
CA ASP A 150 19.42 19.49 -0.89
C ASP A 150 17.94 19.30 -1.23
N LEU A 151 17.15 18.79 -0.29
CA LEU A 151 15.69 18.82 -0.36
C LEU A 151 15.20 20.18 0.13
N LYS A 152 14.68 21.01 -0.78
CA LYS A 152 14.06 22.27 -0.38
C LYS A 152 12.76 21.99 0.37
N PRO A 153 12.43 22.74 1.45
CA PRO A 153 11.24 22.46 2.25
C PRO A 153 9.93 22.43 1.46
N ASP A 154 9.79 23.28 0.45
CA ASP A 154 8.63 23.37 -0.46
C ASP A 154 8.56 22.23 -1.49
N GLN A 155 9.62 21.43 -1.61
CA GLN A 155 9.67 20.25 -2.49
C GLN A 155 9.38 18.95 -1.74
N VAL A 156 9.40 18.96 -0.40
CA VAL A 156 9.14 17.76 0.41
C VAL A 156 7.68 17.34 0.25
N HIS A 157 7.48 16.10 -0.22
CA HIS A 157 6.14 15.53 -0.38
C HIS A 157 5.69 14.80 0.89
N THR A 158 6.56 13.95 1.44
CA THR A 158 6.31 13.26 2.70
C THR A 158 7.28 13.78 3.74
N ALA A 159 6.75 14.44 4.78
CA ALA A 159 7.55 14.90 5.90
C ALA A 159 8.14 13.71 6.68
N GLY A 160 9.39 13.85 7.13
CA GLY A 160 10.13 12.77 7.79
C GLY A 160 9.53 12.25 9.09
N VAL A 161 8.63 13.02 9.73
CA VAL A 161 7.86 12.55 10.89
C VAL A 161 7.03 11.29 10.59
N TYR A 162 6.66 11.08 9.33
CA TYR A 162 5.90 9.92 8.88
C TYR A 162 6.78 8.73 8.46
N VAL A 163 8.10 8.82 8.62
CA VAL A 163 9.06 7.81 8.13
C VAL A 163 10.02 7.40 9.24
N GLN A 164 9.96 6.13 9.66
CA GLN A 164 10.79 5.62 10.74
C GLN A 164 12.11 5.05 10.25
N ARG A 165 12.16 4.54 9.02
CA ARG A 165 13.37 3.95 8.43
C ARG A 165 13.50 4.33 6.97
N VAL A 166 14.72 4.64 6.55
CA VAL A 166 15.09 4.84 5.15
C VAL A 166 16.10 3.76 4.78
N VAL A 167 15.88 3.10 3.64
CA VAL A 167 16.77 2.09 3.08
C VAL A 167 17.14 2.51 1.66
N VAL A 168 18.44 2.55 1.36
CA VAL A 168 18.90 2.83 0.00
C VAL A 168 18.82 1.55 -0.81
N ARG A 169 18.19 1.62 -1.98
CA ARG A 169 18.10 0.51 -2.91
C ARG A 169 19.51 0.11 -3.37
N PRO A 170 19.87 -1.19 -3.34
CA PRO A 170 21.13 -1.64 -3.91
C PRO A 170 21.23 -1.29 -5.40
N THR A 171 22.38 -0.76 -5.82
CA THR A 171 22.66 -0.45 -7.24
C THR A 171 22.93 -1.70 -8.07
N VAL A 172 23.37 -2.78 -7.41
CA VAL A 172 23.54 -4.11 -7.99
C VAL A 172 22.36 -4.98 -7.55
N PRO A 173 21.52 -5.49 -8.46
CA PRO A 173 20.43 -6.38 -8.10
C PRO A 173 20.96 -7.63 -7.38
N VAL A 174 20.40 -7.92 -6.21
CA VAL A 174 20.66 -9.20 -5.53
C VAL A 174 19.93 -10.29 -6.32
N THR A 175 20.68 -11.27 -6.83
CA THR A 175 20.13 -12.36 -7.67
C THR A 175 19.56 -13.52 -6.86
N SER A 176 19.68 -13.49 -5.52
CA SER A 176 19.14 -14.49 -4.60
C SER A 176 18.65 -13.87 -3.30
N TRP A 177 17.40 -14.12 -2.92
CA TRP A 177 16.83 -13.73 -1.62
C TRP A 177 17.39 -14.52 -0.43
N GLN A 178 18.08 -15.64 -0.66
CA GLN A 178 18.72 -16.43 0.40
C GLN A 178 20.06 -15.85 0.85
N THR A 179 20.66 -14.96 0.04
CA THR A 179 21.95 -14.33 0.33
C THR A 179 21.84 -12.82 0.09
N PRO A 180 21.12 -12.08 0.94
CA PRO A 180 21.05 -10.62 0.82
C PRO A 180 22.45 -10.01 1.03
N GLN A 181 22.87 -9.14 0.10
CA GLN A 181 24.10 -8.33 0.21
C GLN A 181 23.91 -7.16 1.17
#